data_AF-A0AAN6MC62-F1
#
_entry.id   AF-A0AAN6MC62-F1
#
_cell.length_a   1.000
_cell.length_b   1.000
_cell.length_c   1.000
_cell.angle_alpha   90.00
_cell.angle_beta   90.00
_cell.angle_gamma   90.00
#
_symmetry.space_group_name_H-M   'P 1'
#
loop_
_entity.id
_entity.type
_entity.pdbx_description
1 polymer ?
#
loop_
_entity_poly.entity_id
_entity_poly.type
_entity_poly.pdbx_seq_one_letter_code
_entity_poly.pdbx_strand_id
1 'polypeptide(L)' 'MALATRKTCAHWFLIIKSDNTLIQWMCNGCYAGPFWCIWECQWCKSHACRTCVDMWGRRY' A
#
# COMPACT_ATOMS: atom_id res chain seq x y z
N MET A 1 15.12 10.98 19.38
CA MET A 1 14.14 9.91 19.20
C MET A 1 13.01 10.46 18.34
N ALA A 2 12.87 10.04 17.09
CA ALA A 2 11.80 10.53 16.22
C ALA A 2 10.49 9.81 16.59
N LEU A 3 9.48 10.57 17.03
CA LEU A 3 8.13 10.07 17.18
C LEU A 3 7.61 9.73 15.77
N ALA A 4 7.47 8.45 15.47
CA ALA A 4 6.74 8.00 14.29
C ALA A 4 5.28 8.44 14.47
N THR A 5 4.94 9.64 13.99
CA THR A 5 3.56 10.10 13.96
C THR A 5 2.83 9.11 13.06
N ARG A 6 2.04 8.19 13.64
CA ARG A 6 1.11 7.40 12.84
C ARG A 6 0.15 8.41 12.24
N LYS A 7 0.41 8.83 11.00
CA LYS A 7 -0.52 9.69 10.28
C LYS A 7 -1.80 8.88 10.19
N THR A 8 -2.82 9.29 10.93
CA THR A 8 -4.18 8.79 10.83
C THR A 8 -4.71 9.22 9.47
N CYS A 9 -4.28 8.51 8.44
CA CYS A 9 -4.82 8.65 7.11
C CYS A 9 -6.13 7.86 7.12
N ALA A 10 -7.24 8.50 6.79
CA ALA A 10 -8.37 7.76 6.23
C ALA A 10 -7.77 7.08 5.01
N HIS A 11 -7.61 5.77 4.95
CA HIS A 11 -6.91 5.16 3.81
C HIS A 11 -7.92 4.87 2.71
N TRP A 12 -7.79 5.56 1.57
CA TRP A 12 -8.53 5.23 0.36
C TRP A 12 -7.59 4.59 -0.63
N PHE A 13 -7.69 3.28 -0.72
CA PHE A 13 -6.90 2.47 -1.62
C PHE A 13 -7.59 2.34 -2.97
N LEU A 14 -6.86 2.63 -4.05
CA LEU A 14 -7.24 2.28 -5.42
C LEU A 14 -6.27 1.25 -5.96
N ILE A 15 -6.77 0.31 -6.75
CA ILE A 15 -5.91 -0.68 -7.41
C ILE A 15 -5.20 -0.03 -8.60
N ILE A 16 -3.88 -0.12 -8.61
CA ILE A 16 -3.04 0.23 -9.73
C ILE A 16 -2.59 -1.07 -10.38
N LYS A 17 -2.70 -1.13 -11.70
CA LYS A 17 -2.20 -2.24 -12.52
C LYS A 17 -1.22 -1.65 -13.52
N SER A 18 -0.10 -2.32 -13.74
CA SER A 18 0.75 -1.99 -14.88
C SER A 18 0.24 -2.79 -16.07
N ASP A 19 -0.06 -2.12 -17.18
CA ASP A 19 -0.31 -2.79 -18.46
C ASP A 19 0.95 -3.46 -19.04
N ASN A 20 2.13 -3.09 -18.51
CA ASN A 20 3.40 -3.61 -18.99
C ASN A 20 4.23 -4.28 -17.88
N THR A 21 5.13 -5.19 -18.26
CA THR A 21 5.93 -6.02 -17.36
C THR A 21 7.04 -5.28 -16.61
N LEU A 22 7.31 -4.03 -17.00
CA LEU A 22 8.40 -3.23 -16.45
C LEU A 22 8.13 -2.68 -15.05
N ILE A 23 6.87 -2.40 -14.70
CA ILE A 23 6.56 -1.81 -13.40
C ILE A 23 6.16 -2.91 -12.43
N GLN A 24 6.99 -3.05 -11.40
CA GLN A 24 6.81 -4.01 -10.32
C GLN A 24 6.73 -3.26 -9.01
N TRP A 25 5.74 -3.60 -8.19
CA TRP A 25 5.56 -2.98 -6.89
C TRP A 25 5.80 -3.97 -5.76
N MET A 26 6.39 -3.47 -4.68
CA MET A 26 6.50 -4.17 -3.41
C MET A 26 5.56 -3.56 -2.39
N CYS A 27 4.99 -4.40 -1.54
CA CYS A 27 4.11 -3.94 -0.48
C CYS A 27 4.92 -3.32 0.67
N ASN A 28 4.64 -2.08 1.06
CA ASN A 28 5.32 -1.42 2.19
C ASN A 28 4.99 -2.04 3.56
N GLY A 29 3.91 -2.82 3.65
CA GLY A 29 3.51 -3.49 4.90
C GLY A 29 4.26 -4.80 5.18
N CYS A 30 4.29 -5.71 4.21
CA CYS A 30 4.89 -7.04 4.35
C CYS A 30 6.14 -7.27 3.50
N TYR A 31 6.55 -6.29 2.70
CA TYR A 31 7.64 -6.38 1.73
C TYR A 31 7.51 -7.55 0.75
N ALA A 32 6.31 -8.11 0.60
CA ALA A 32 6.02 -9.09 -0.44
C ALA A 32 6.02 -8.41 -1.81
N GLY A 33 6.55 -9.12 -2.81
CA GLY A 33 6.61 -8.69 -4.19
C GLY A 33 7.60 -9.54 -4.98
N PRO A 34 7.77 -9.25 -6.29
CA PRO A 34 7.14 -8.16 -7.04
C PRO A 34 5.70 -8.49 -7.50
N PHE A 35 4.78 -7.54 -7.27
CA PHE A 35 3.42 -7.61 -7.78
C PHE A 35 3.25 -6.69 -9.00
N TRP A 36 2.35 -7.11 -9.90
CA TRP A 36 1.98 -6.42 -11.13
C TRP A 36 0.70 -5.59 -10.97
N CYS A 37 0.01 -5.84 -9.86
CA CYS A 37 -1.09 -5.04 -9.38
C CYS A 37 -0.87 -4.79 -7.89
N ILE A 38 -1.05 -3.55 -7.46
CA ILE A 38 -0.92 -3.17 -6.06
C ILE A 38 -1.98 -2.13 -5.72
N TRP A 39 -2.30 -2.01 -4.44
CA TRP A 39 -3.21 -0.99 -3.97
C TRP A 39 -2.42 0.22 -3.51
N GLU A 40 -2.70 1.38 -4.10
CA GLU A 40 -2.11 2.65 -3.72
C GLU A 40 -3.14 3.49 -2.96
N CYS A 41 -2.73 3.97 -1.80
CA CYS A 41 -3.46 5.00 -1.06
C CYS A 41 -3.44 6.34 -1.82
N GLN A 42 -4.59 6.90 -2.18
CA GLN A 42 -4.66 8.15 -2.94
C GLN A 42 -4.04 9.35 -2.20
N TRP A 43 -4.10 9.35 -0.88
CA TRP A 43 -3.60 10.46 -0.06
C TRP A 43 -2.15 10.28 0.38
N CYS A 44 -1.80 9.06 0.76
CA CYS A 44 -0.51 8.76 1.38
C CYS A 44 0.48 8.08 0.44
N LYS A 45 0.05 7.69 -0.76
CA LYS A 45 0.85 7.05 -1.81
C LYS A 45 1.62 5.81 -1.32
N SER A 46 1.11 5.17 -0.27
CA SER A 46 1.63 3.91 0.22
C SER A 46 1.11 2.77 -0.65
N HIS A 47 2.03 1.90 -1.03
CA HIS A 47 1.71 0.68 -1.77
C HIS A 47 1.47 -0.47 -0.81
N ALA A 48 0.32 -1.12 -0.90
CA ALA A 48 -0.06 -2.26 -0.08
C ALA A 48 -0.59 -3.41 -0.94
N CYS A 49 -0.24 -4.65 -0.60
CA CYS A 49 -0.87 -5.82 -1.22
C CYS A 49 -2.32 -6.00 -0.71
N ARG A 50 -3.09 -6.86 -1.36
CA ARG A 50 -4.50 -7.12 -1.02
C ARG A 50 -4.71 -7.40 0.46
N THR A 51 -3.86 -8.26 1.01
CA THR A 51 -3.91 -8.67 2.42
C THR A 51 -3.59 -7.49 3.33
N CYS A 52 -2.58 -6.68 2.97
CA CYS A 52 -2.23 -5.52 3.77
C CYS A 52 -3.32 -4.45 3.72
N VAL A 53 -4.00 -4.22 2.59
CA VAL A 53 -5.12 -3.28 2.54
C VAL A 53 -6.21 -3.63 3.56
N ASP A 54 -6.59 -4.90 3.67
CA ASP A 54 -7.56 -5.36 4.68
C ASP A 54 -7.04 -5.10 6.11
N MET A 55 -5.78 -5.40 6.36
CA MET A 55 -5.15 -5.21 7.68
C MET A 55 -5.00 -3.74 8.07
N TRP A 56 -4.81 -2.84 7.10
CA TRP A 56 -4.74 -1.40 7.36
C TRP A 56 -6.12 -0.81 7.68
N GLY A 57 -7.20 -1.47 7.26
CA GLY A 57 -8.58 -1.15 7.63
C GLY A 57 -8.99 -1.61 9.04
N ARG A 58 -8.24 -2.51 9.68
CA ARG A 58 -8.55 -3.05 11.03
C ARG A 58 -7.72 -2.46 12.16
N ARG A 59 -6.86 -1.49 11.87
CA ARG A 59 -5.93 -0.88 12.84
C ARG A 59 -6.46 0.41 13.46
N TYR A 60 -7.76 0.69 13.31
CA TYR A 60 -8.49 1.76 13.98
C TYR A 60 -9.69 1.19 14.72
#